data_AF-I6CD11-F1
#
_entry.id   AF-I6CD11-F1
#
_cell.length_a   1.000
_cell.length_b   1.000
_cell.length_c   1.000
_cell.angle_alpha   90.00
_cell.angle_beta   90.00
_cell.angle_gamma   90.00
#
_symmetry.space_group_name_H-M   'P 1'
#
loop_
_entity.id
_entity.type
_entity.pdbx_description
1 polymer ?
#
loop_
_entity_poly.entity_id
_entity_poly.type
_entity_poly.pdbx_seq_one_letter_code
_entity_poly.pdbx_strand_id
1 'polypeptide(L)'
;MQFSKMHGLGNDFMVVDAVTQNVFFSPELIRRLADRHLGVGFDQLLVVEPPYDPELDFHYRIFNADGSEVAQCGNGARCFARFVRLKGLTNKRDIRVSTANGRMVLTVTDDDLVRVNMGEPNFEPSAVPFRANKAEKTYIMRAAEQTILCGVVSMGNPHCVIQVDDVDTAAVETLGPVLESHERFPERANIGFMQVVKREHIRLRVYERGAGETQACGSGACAAVAVGIQQGLLAEKVRVELPGGRLDIAWKGPGHPLYMTGPAVHVYDGFIHL
;
A
#
# COMPACT_ATOMS: atom_id res chain seq x y z
N MET A 1 19.45 -20.30 -5.24
CA MET A 1 18.40 -19.37 -5.70
C MET A 1 18.92 -17.94 -5.55
N GLN A 2 18.86 -17.15 -6.62
CA GLN A 2 19.18 -15.72 -6.60
C GLN A 2 17.96 -14.89 -6.18
N PHE A 3 18.22 -13.79 -5.47
CA PHE A 3 17.20 -12.83 -5.05
C PHE A 3 17.79 -11.42 -4.95
N SER A 4 16.92 -10.42 -4.88
CA SER A 4 17.28 -9.05 -4.48
C SER A 4 16.56 -8.66 -3.20
N LYS A 5 17.21 -7.84 -2.36
CA LYS A 5 16.51 -7.07 -1.33
C LYS A 5 16.19 -5.69 -1.83
N MET A 6 14.95 -5.27 -1.58
CA MET A 6 14.45 -3.96 -1.93
C MET A 6 13.63 -3.40 -0.77
N HIS A 7 13.39 -2.10 -0.75
CA HIS A 7 12.39 -1.53 0.14
C HIS A 7 11.60 -0.41 -0.54
N GLY A 8 10.34 -0.26 -0.11
CA GLY A 8 9.48 0.86 -0.46
C GLY A 8 9.03 1.58 0.80
N LEU A 9 9.66 2.72 1.11
CA LEU A 9 9.41 3.52 2.33
C LEU A 9 9.47 2.69 3.62
N GLY A 10 10.60 2.02 3.87
CA GLY A 10 10.82 1.21 5.07
C GLY A 10 10.21 -0.20 5.06
N ASN A 11 9.21 -0.48 4.22
CA ASN A 11 8.70 -1.84 4.06
C ASN A 11 9.66 -2.65 3.18
N ASP A 12 10.27 -3.70 3.74
CA ASP A 12 11.36 -4.45 3.09
C ASP A 12 10.88 -5.74 2.43
N PHE A 13 11.41 -5.96 1.22
CA PHE A 13 11.02 -7.04 0.33
C PHE A 13 12.22 -7.91 -0.02
N MET A 14 12.00 -9.22 0.01
CA MET A 14 12.77 -10.16 -0.79
C MET A 14 12.09 -10.29 -2.15
N VAL A 15 12.82 -10.08 -3.24
CA VAL A 15 12.27 -10.10 -4.60
C VAL A 15 12.99 -11.19 -5.39
N VAL A 16 12.23 -12.10 -5.99
CA VAL A 16 12.75 -13.24 -6.72
C VAL A 16 12.25 -13.23 -8.15
N ASP A 17 13.19 -13.37 -9.09
CA ASP A 17 12.90 -13.68 -10.49
C ASP A 17 12.62 -15.18 -10.62
N ALA A 18 11.34 -15.54 -10.75
CA ALA A 18 10.87 -16.88 -11.09
C ALA A 18 10.44 -16.99 -12.57
N VAL A 19 10.81 -16.01 -13.40
CA VAL A 19 10.72 -16.10 -14.87
C VAL A 19 11.90 -16.90 -15.41
N THR A 20 13.11 -16.60 -14.92
CA THR A 20 14.34 -17.26 -15.37
C THR A 20 14.81 -18.39 -14.44
N GLN A 21 14.30 -18.44 -13.21
CA GLN A 21 14.62 -19.48 -12.23
C GLN A 21 13.40 -20.36 -11.95
N ASN A 22 13.59 -21.68 -11.94
CA ASN A 22 12.56 -22.61 -11.49
C ASN A 22 12.62 -22.79 -9.97
N VAL A 23 11.73 -22.11 -9.23
CA VAL A 23 11.62 -22.23 -7.78
C VAL A 23 10.17 -22.32 -7.34
N PHE A 24 9.89 -23.24 -6.42
CA PHE A 24 8.60 -23.37 -5.78
C PHE A 24 8.66 -22.87 -4.34
N PHE A 25 7.69 -22.03 -3.95
CA PHE A 25 7.60 -21.47 -2.61
C PHE A 25 6.48 -22.13 -1.80
N SER A 26 6.83 -23.09 -0.94
CA SER A 26 5.89 -23.58 0.08
C SER A 26 5.80 -22.59 1.26
N PRO A 27 4.69 -22.58 2.03
CA PRO A 27 4.57 -21.73 3.21
C PRO A 27 5.71 -21.95 4.23
N GLU A 28 6.18 -23.19 4.39
CA GLU A 28 7.30 -23.54 5.29
C GLU A 28 8.60 -22.90 4.82
N LEU A 29 8.86 -22.95 3.51
CA LEU A 29 10.02 -22.29 2.92
C LEU A 29 9.95 -20.78 3.10
N ILE A 30 8.78 -20.17 2.87
CA ILE A 30 8.60 -18.73 3.04
C ILE A 30 8.89 -18.32 4.49
N ARG A 31 8.31 -19.01 5.48
CA ARG A 31 8.57 -18.75 6.91
C ARG A 31 10.06 -18.86 7.25
N ARG A 32 10.75 -19.89 6.73
CA ARG A 32 12.19 -20.06 6.92
C ARG A 32 13.00 -18.89 6.35
N LEU A 33 12.64 -18.41 5.16
CA LEU A 33 13.33 -17.28 4.51
C LEU A 33 13.01 -15.94 5.19
N ALA A 34 11.80 -15.80 5.75
CA ALA A 34 11.32 -14.58 6.40
C ALA A 34 11.97 -14.32 7.76
N ASP A 35 12.49 -15.36 8.43
CA ASP A 35 13.21 -15.22 9.68
C ASP A 35 14.43 -14.29 9.50
N ARG A 36 14.50 -13.22 10.30
CA ARG A 36 15.56 -12.20 10.21
C ARG A 36 16.92 -12.65 10.76
N HIS A 37 16.97 -13.76 11.49
CA HIS A 37 18.20 -14.31 12.09
C HIS A 37 18.65 -15.60 11.39
N LEU A 38 17.70 -16.46 11.01
CA LEU A 38 17.97 -17.77 10.41
C LEU A 38 17.87 -17.75 8.88
N GLY A 39 17.12 -16.78 8.34
CA GLY A 39 16.84 -16.65 6.92
C GLY A 39 17.43 -15.37 6.33
N VAL A 40 16.71 -14.82 5.36
CA VAL A 40 17.05 -13.56 4.69
C VAL A 40 16.47 -12.38 5.47
N GLY A 41 15.29 -12.56 6.08
CA GLY A 41 14.54 -11.50 6.73
C GLY A 41 13.78 -10.63 5.74
N PHE A 42 12.46 -10.52 5.87
CA PHE A 42 11.64 -9.57 5.10
C PHE A 42 10.26 -9.41 5.73
N ASP A 43 9.60 -8.30 5.45
CA ASP A 43 8.17 -8.17 5.71
C ASP A 43 7.37 -9.01 4.70
N GLN A 44 7.74 -8.92 3.42
CA GLN A 44 7.05 -9.60 2.32
C GLN A 44 8.03 -10.16 1.26
N LEU A 45 7.67 -11.31 0.68
CA LEU A 45 8.33 -11.91 -0.48
C LEU A 45 7.54 -11.55 -1.74
N LEU A 46 8.20 -10.98 -2.74
CA LEU A 46 7.67 -10.76 -4.08
C LEU A 46 8.25 -11.79 -5.05
N VAL A 47 7.38 -12.50 -5.76
CA VAL A 47 7.77 -13.47 -6.78
C VAL A 47 7.32 -12.95 -8.13
N VAL A 48 8.27 -12.76 -9.06
CA VAL A 48 8.02 -12.36 -10.44
C VAL A 48 7.89 -13.62 -11.28
N GLU A 49 6.73 -13.84 -11.86
CA GLU A 49 6.39 -15.01 -12.66
C GLU A 49 6.05 -14.62 -14.11
N PRO A 50 6.16 -15.57 -15.06
CA PRO A 50 5.62 -15.37 -16.41
C PRO A 50 4.12 -15.06 -16.35
N PRO A 51 3.60 -14.25 -17.28
CA PRO A 51 2.19 -13.92 -17.29
C PRO A 51 1.35 -15.14 -17.69
N TYR A 52 0.17 -15.30 -17.09
CA TYR A 52 -0.84 -16.26 -17.55
C TYR A 52 -1.60 -15.79 -18.79
N ASP A 53 -1.61 -14.47 -19.02
CA ASP A 53 -2.29 -13.80 -20.12
C ASP A 53 -1.23 -13.21 -21.08
N PRO A 54 -1.24 -13.57 -22.37
CA PRO A 54 -0.24 -13.11 -23.33
C PRO A 54 -0.26 -11.59 -23.59
N GLU A 55 -1.31 -10.87 -23.17
CA GLU A 55 -1.37 -9.40 -23.26
C GLU A 55 -0.67 -8.68 -22.09
N LEU A 56 -0.29 -9.42 -21.04
CA LEU A 56 0.42 -8.90 -19.88
C LEU A 56 1.91 -9.18 -19.97
N ASP A 57 2.72 -8.38 -19.27
CA ASP A 57 4.16 -8.53 -19.24
C ASP A 57 4.60 -9.58 -18.21
N PHE A 58 3.92 -9.62 -17.06
CA PHE A 58 4.25 -10.51 -15.94
C PHE A 58 3.01 -10.88 -15.12
N HIS A 59 3.17 -11.90 -14.29
CA HIS A 59 2.37 -12.13 -13.09
C HIS A 59 3.26 -11.86 -11.87
N TYR A 60 2.72 -11.27 -10.80
CA TYR A 60 3.48 -11.19 -9.55
C TYR A 60 2.63 -11.56 -8.34
N ARG A 61 3.26 -12.29 -7.44
CA ARG A 61 2.67 -12.81 -6.20
C ARG A 61 3.37 -12.23 -5.00
N ILE A 62 2.64 -12.13 -3.90
CA ILE A 62 3.10 -11.49 -2.67
C ILE A 62 2.82 -12.45 -1.53
N PHE A 63 3.83 -12.75 -0.74
CA PHE A 63 3.67 -13.55 0.46
C PHE A 63 4.10 -12.75 1.68
N ASN A 64 3.32 -12.82 2.74
CA ASN A 64 3.72 -12.33 4.05
C ASN A 64 4.76 -13.26 4.69
N ALA A 65 5.44 -12.77 5.72
CA ALA A 65 6.41 -13.54 6.51
C ALA A 65 5.85 -14.86 7.10
N ASP A 66 4.53 -14.96 7.33
CA ASP A 66 3.87 -16.18 7.82
C ASP A 66 3.63 -17.26 6.73
N GLY A 67 3.90 -16.92 5.47
CA GLY A 67 3.70 -17.78 4.31
C GLY A 67 2.31 -17.65 3.67
N SER A 68 1.44 -16.76 4.17
CA SER A 68 0.16 -16.46 3.53
C SER A 68 0.35 -15.60 2.28
N GLU A 69 -0.41 -15.91 1.23
CA GLU A 69 -0.44 -15.10 0.01
C GLU A 69 -1.40 -13.92 0.21
N VAL A 70 -0.94 -12.72 -0.14
CA VAL A 70 -1.74 -11.50 -0.12
C VAL A 70 -1.87 -10.91 -1.51
N ALA A 71 -3.02 -10.29 -1.75
CA ALA A 71 -3.40 -9.98 -3.12
C ALA A 71 -2.98 -8.57 -3.60
N GLN A 72 -2.52 -7.69 -2.70
CA GLN A 72 -2.05 -6.37 -3.10
C GLN A 72 -1.11 -5.74 -2.07
N CYS A 73 0.00 -5.16 -2.55
CA CYS A 73 0.86 -4.26 -1.78
C CYS A 73 1.36 -3.14 -2.69
N GLY A 74 0.96 -1.90 -2.41
CA GLY A 74 1.36 -0.73 -3.20
C GLY A 74 2.87 -0.47 -3.17
N ASN A 75 3.53 -0.74 -2.03
CA ASN A 75 4.98 -0.65 -1.91
C ASN A 75 5.68 -1.75 -2.72
N GLY A 76 5.11 -2.96 -2.70
CA GLY A 76 5.61 -4.10 -3.46
C GLY A 76 5.51 -3.88 -4.98
N ALA A 77 4.43 -3.29 -5.47
CA ALA A 77 4.28 -2.96 -6.88
C ALA A 77 5.38 -2.02 -7.40
N ARG A 78 5.82 -1.05 -6.57
CA ARG A 78 6.95 -0.17 -6.93
C ARG A 78 8.28 -0.93 -6.97
N CYS A 79 8.52 -1.79 -5.98
CA CYS A 79 9.73 -2.63 -5.96
C CYS A 79 9.76 -3.59 -7.17
N PHE A 80 8.63 -4.21 -7.49
CA PHE A 80 8.46 -5.05 -8.67
C PHE A 80 8.86 -4.31 -9.97
N ALA A 81 8.28 -3.13 -10.22
CA ALA A 81 8.54 -2.40 -11.47
C ALA A 81 10.01 -1.98 -11.61
N ARG A 82 10.65 -1.58 -10.50
CA ARG A 82 12.09 -1.31 -10.48
C ARG A 82 12.91 -2.58 -10.70
N PHE A 83 12.54 -3.69 -10.05
CA PHE A 83 13.24 -4.96 -10.15
C PHE A 83 13.29 -5.49 -11.57
N VAL A 84 12.14 -5.60 -12.25
CA VAL A 84 12.08 -6.18 -13.60
C VAL A 84 12.86 -5.36 -14.63
N ARG A 85 13.00 -4.05 -14.40
CA ARG A 85 13.87 -3.18 -15.21
C ARG A 85 15.34 -3.33 -14.84
N LEU A 86 15.66 -3.32 -13.56
CA LEU A 86 17.03 -3.46 -13.05
C LEU A 86 17.65 -4.79 -13.50
N LYS A 87 16.87 -5.86 -13.52
CA LYS A 87 17.29 -7.20 -13.96
C LYS A 87 17.19 -7.42 -15.47
N GLY A 88 16.78 -6.42 -16.24
CA GLY A 88 16.68 -6.53 -17.70
C GLY A 88 15.59 -7.49 -18.18
N LEU A 89 14.63 -7.84 -17.33
CA LEU A 89 13.48 -8.67 -17.71
C LEU A 89 12.52 -7.91 -18.63
N THR A 90 12.52 -6.58 -18.57
CA THR A 90 11.83 -5.69 -19.51
C THR A 90 12.53 -4.34 -19.62
N ASN A 91 12.39 -3.68 -20.76
CA ASN A 91 12.80 -2.28 -20.98
C ASN A 91 11.61 -1.30 -21.05
N LYS A 92 10.37 -1.80 -20.88
CA LYS A 92 9.14 -0.99 -20.94
C LYS A 92 9.09 0.04 -19.80
N ARG A 93 8.49 1.19 -20.08
CA ARG A 93 8.15 2.20 -19.07
C ARG A 93 6.82 1.91 -18.41
N ASP A 94 5.80 1.60 -19.21
CA ASP A 94 4.51 1.12 -18.75
C ASP A 94 4.50 -0.40 -18.76
N ILE A 95 4.47 -1.00 -17.58
CA ILE A 95 4.54 -2.44 -17.35
C ILE A 95 3.15 -2.91 -16.93
N ARG A 96 2.55 -3.81 -17.72
CA ARG A 96 1.25 -4.41 -17.46
C ARG A 96 1.43 -5.69 -16.68
N VAL A 97 0.79 -5.79 -15.52
CA VAL A 97 1.00 -6.91 -14.62
C VAL A 97 -0.31 -7.42 -14.05
N SER A 98 -0.41 -8.73 -13.84
CA SER A 98 -1.50 -9.34 -13.06
C SER A 98 -1.05 -9.66 -11.64
N THR A 99 -2.03 -9.60 -10.73
CA THR A 99 -1.96 -10.02 -9.32
C THR A 99 -3.17 -10.89 -9.02
N ALA A 100 -3.23 -11.45 -7.82
CA ALA A 100 -4.44 -12.13 -7.34
C ALA A 100 -5.69 -11.23 -7.35
N ASN A 101 -5.55 -9.90 -7.24
CA ASN A 101 -6.66 -8.93 -7.26
C ASN A 101 -6.96 -8.33 -8.65
N GLY A 102 -6.27 -8.77 -9.70
CA GLY A 102 -6.50 -8.29 -11.07
C GLY A 102 -5.28 -7.61 -11.71
N ARG A 103 -5.54 -6.74 -12.68
CA ARG A 103 -4.52 -6.16 -13.57
C ARG A 103 -4.15 -4.75 -13.14
N MET A 104 -2.86 -4.41 -13.23
CA MET A 104 -2.32 -3.08 -12.95
C MET A 104 -1.36 -2.62 -14.04
N VAL A 105 -1.21 -1.29 -14.15
CA VAL A 105 -0.19 -0.66 -14.99
C VAL A 105 0.75 0.13 -14.08
N LEU A 106 2.04 -0.17 -14.20
CA LEU A 106 3.11 0.45 -13.44
C LEU A 106 3.96 1.27 -14.40
N THR A 107 3.98 2.60 -14.22
CA THR A 107 4.80 3.49 -15.04
C THR A 107 6.08 3.84 -14.29
N VAL A 108 7.24 3.54 -14.86
CA VAL A 108 8.54 4.00 -14.35
C VAL A 108 8.85 5.37 -14.95
N THR A 109 9.00 6.39 -14.08
CA THR A 109 9.24 7.79 -14.46
C THR A 109 10.68 7.99 -14.94
N ASP A 110 11.00 9.18 -15.45
CA ASP A 110 12.37 9.56 -15.81
C ASP A 110 13.30 9.67 -14.59
N ASP A 111 12.74 10.06 -13.45
CA ASP A 111 13.45 10.14 -12.16
C ASP A 111 13.49 8.80 -11.41
N ASP A 112 13.29 7.68 -12.11
CA ASP A 112 13.32 6.33 -11.53
C ASP A 112 12.30 6.06 -10.40
N LEU A 113 11.26 6.90 -10.29
CA LEU A 113 10.11 6.64 -9.43
C LEU A 113 9.12 5.71 -10.13
N VAL A 114 8.23 5.10 -9.34
CA VAL A 114 7.16 4.27 -9.89
C VAL A 114 5.81 4.88 -9.58
N ARG A 115 5.06 5.17 -10.63
CA ARG A 115 3.66 5.58 -10.58
C ARG A 115 2.76 4.36 -10.78
N VAL A 116 1.87 4.15 -9.84
CA VAL A 116 0.89 3.07 -9.80
C VAL A 116 -0.50 3.65 -10.01
N ASN A 117 -1.27 3.07 -10.93
CA ASN A 117 -2.70 3.33 -11.01
C ASN A 117 -3.41 2.52 -9.91
N MET A 118 -3.98 3.20 -8.92
CA MET A 118 -4.62 2.59 -7.75
C MET A 118 -6.12 2.37 -7.94
N GLY A 119 -6.64 2.62 -9.14
CA GLY A 119 -8.09 2.60 -9.40
C GLY A 119 -8.81 3.82 -8.84
N GLU A 120 -10.13 3.83 -8.97
CA GLU A 120 -10.98 4.89 -8.44
C GLU A 120 -11.33 4.61 -6.96
N PRO A 121 -11.16 5.59 -6.05
CA PRO A 121 -11.60 5.46 -4.67
C PRO A 121 -13.13 5.32 -4.57
N ASN A 122 -13.62 4.40 -3.74
CA ASN A 122 -15.05 4.18 -3.56
C ASN A 122 -15.53 4.63 -2.18
N PHE A 123 -16.47 5.59 -2.15
CA PHE A 123 -17.01 6.19 -0.92
C PHE A 123 -18.35 5.59 -0.50
N GLU A 124 -18.91 4.66 -1.27
CA GLU A 124 -20.17 4.01 -0.92
C GLU A 124 -19.95 3.13 0.33
N PRO A 125 -20.68 3.34 1.43
CA PRO A 125 -20.44 2.61 2.68
C PRO A 125 -20.46 1.10 2.51
N SER A 126 -21.32 0.56 1.64
CA SER A 126 -21.39 -0.88 1.36
C SER A 126 -20.13 -1.45 0.69
N ALA A 127 -19.40 -0.63 -0.07
CA ALA A 127 -18.13 -1.01 -0.70
C ALA A 127 -16.92 -0.88 0.24
N VAL A 128 -17.06 -0.14 1.34
CA VAL A 128 -16.06 -0.02 2.43
C VAL A 128 -16.28 -1.09 3.53
N PRO A 129 -17.22 -2.01 3.35
CA PRO A 129 -18.03 -2.56 4.45
C PRO A 129 -18.11 -1.64 5.69
N PHE A 130 -18.77 -0.50 5.58
CA PHE A 130 -18.99 0.45 6.66
C PHE A 130 -20.48 0.60 6.99
N ARG A 131 -20.83 0.49 8.26
CA ARG A 131 -22.20 0.67 8.75
C ARG A 131 -22.57 2.15 8.75
N ALA A 132 -23.23 2.60 7.69
CA ALA A 132 -23.85 3.92 7.57
C ALA A 132 -25.07 3.85 6.64
N ASN A 133 -26.05 4.74 6.84
CA ASN A 133 -27.27 4.75 6.04
C ASN A 133 -27.08 5.31 4.63
N LYS A 134 -26.09 6.18 4.45
CA LYS A 134 -25.73 6.82 3.17
C LYS A 134 -24.29 7.29 3.18
N ALA A 135 -23.74 7.51 2.00
CA ALA A 135 -22.45 8.14 1.84
C ALA A 135 -22.49 9.60 2.35
N GLU A 136 -21.56 9.96 3.22
CA GLU A 136 -21.33 11.32 3.70
C GLU A 136 -19.85 11.68 3.52
N LYS A 137 -19.55 12.97 3.36
CA LYS A 137 -18.14 13.44 3.32
C LYS A 137 -17.44 13.26 4.67
N THR A 138 -18.22 13.34 5.75
CA THR A 138 -17.73 13.25 7.13
C THR A 138 -18.75 12.46 7.95
N TYR A 139 -18.27 11.51 8.74
CA TYR A 139 -19.05 10.70 9.66
C TYR A 139 -18.64 10.98 11.09
N ILE A 140 -19.61 10.90 11.99
CA ILE A 140 -19.41 10.95 13.43
C ILE A 140 -19.28 9.51 13.95
N MET A 141 -18.22 9.21 14.69
CA MET A 141 -18.04 7.93 15.38
C MET A 141 -17.73 8.15 16.86
N ARG A 142 -18.21 7.25 17.72
CA ARG A 142 -17.85 7.25 19.15
C ARG A 142 -16.79 6.19 19.39
N ALA A 143 -15.61 6.64 19.81
CA ALA A 143 -14.46 5.78 20.09
C ALA A 143 -14.11 5.96 21.58
N ALA A 144 -14.49 4.96 22.38
CA ALA A 144 -14.46 5.06 23.85
C ALA A 144 -15.20 6.32 24.34
N GLU A 145 -14.52 7.21 25.06
CA GLU A 145 -15.08 8.46 25.58
C GLU A 145 -15.03 9.63 24.58
N GLN A 146 -14.43 9.44 23.41
CA GLN A 146 -14.24 10.48 22.41
C GLN A 146 -15.27 10.39 21.28
N THR A 147 -15.64 11.55 20.75
CA THR A 147 -16.39 11.65 19.49
C THR A 147 -15.43 12.14 18.41
N ILE A 148 -15.29 11.36 17.34
CA ILE A 148 -14.37 11.65 16.24
C ILE A 148 -15.13 11.91 14.95
N LEU A 149 -14.58 12.83 14.15
CA LEU A 149 -15.01 13.09 12.78
C LEU A 149 -14.04 12.41 11.82
N CYS A 150 -14.56 11.64 10.89
CA CYS A 150 -13.73 10.91 9.92
C CYS A 150 -14.35 10.90 8.53
N GLY A 151 -13.53 10.78 7.50
CA GLY A 151 -13.98 10.31 6.19
C GLY A 151 -13.69 8.82 6.05
N VAL A 152 -14.53 8.09 5.32
CA VAL A 152 -14.27 6.67 4.99
C VAL A 152 -14.24 6.47 3.50
N VAL A 153 -13.36 5.59 3.04
CA VAL A 153 -13.17 5.27 1.63
C VAL A 153 -12.57 3.88 1.48
N SER A 154 -12.87 3.20 0.38
CA SER A 154 -12.23 1.96 -0.04
C SER A 154 -11.27 2.23 -1.18
N MET A 155 -10.05 1.73 -1.05
CA MET A 155 -9.05 1.63 -2.13
C MET A 155 -8.90 0.18 -2.63
N GLY A 156 -9.93 -0.65 -2.41
CA GLY A 156 -9.86 -2.12 -2.46
C GLY A 156 -9.74 -2.75 -1.07
N ASN A 157 -9.34 -1.96 -0.08
CA ASN A 157 -9.38 -2.26 1.35
C ASN A 157 -9.97 -1.06 2.12
N PRO A 158 -10.57 -1.28 3.31
CA PRO A 158 -11.27 -0.23 4.06
C PRO A 158 -10.31 0.76 4.74
N HIS A 159 -10.60 2.05 4.63
CA HIS A 159 -9.88 3.14 5.30
C HIS A 159 -10.83 4.09 6.03
N CYS A 160 -10.41 4.53 7.21
CA CYS A 160 -11.00 5.59 8.00
C CYS A 160 -9.94 6.67 8.24
N VAL A 161 -10.23 7.91 7.83
CA VAL A 161 -9.26 9.02 7.87
C VAL A 161 -9.77 10.09 8.81
N ILE A 162 -8.95 10.42 9.80
CA ILE A 162 -9.20 11.45 10.80
C ILE A 162 -8.25 12.60 10.53
N GLN A 163 -8.77 13.82 10.51
CA GLN A 163 -7.93 15.00 10.50
C GLN A 163 -7.43 15.29 11.92
N VAL A 164 -6.12 15.49 12.07
CA VAL A 164 -5.46 15.85 13.33
C VAL A 164 -4.69 17.14 13.17
N ASP A 165 -4.46 17.86 14.28
CA ASP A 165 -3.69 19.10 14.27
C ASP A 165 -2.18 18.84 14.12
N ASP A 166 -1.69 17.77 14.76
CA ASP A 166 -0.29 17.33 14.70
C ASP A 166 -0.20 15.80 14.81
N VAL A 167 0.51 15.15 13.88
CA VAL A 167 0.71 13.69 13.87
C VAL A 167 1.62 13.21 14.99
N ASP A 168 2.52 14.06 15.49
CA ASP A 168 3.49 13.70 16.54
C ASP A 168 2.81 13.61 17.91
N THR A 169 1.73 14.36 18.12
CA THR A 169 0.91 14.32 19.35
C THR A 169 -0.40 13.57 19.17
N ALA A 170 -0.70 13.09 17.96
CA ALA A 170 -1.90 12.30 17.71
C ALA A 170 -1.84 10.98 18.49
N ALA A 171 -2.97 10.64 19.11
CA ALA A 171 -3.16 9.43 19.92
C ALA A 171 -3.29 8.15 19.05
N VAL A 172 -2.31 7.88 18.19
CA VAL A 172 -2.32 6.75 17.24
C VAL A 172 -2.38 5.42 17.99
N GLU A 173 -1.63 5.30 19.08
CA GLU A 173 -1.46 4.06 19.84
C GLU A 173 -2.70 3.72 20.66
N THR A 174 -3.50 4.71 21.06
CA THR A 174 -4.71 4.49 21.86
C THR A 174 -5.98 4.52 21.02
N LEU A 175 -6.08 5.42 20.04
CA LEU A 175 -7.26 5.56 19.19
C LEU A 175 -7.23 4.61 17.98
N GLY A 176 -6.05 4.29 17.46
CA GLY A 176 -5.85 3.37 16.34
C GLY A 176 -6.50 2.00 16.57
N PRO A 177 -6.16 1.27 17.65
CA PRO A 177 -6.77 -0.03 17.95
C PRO A 177 -8.29 0.03 18.14
N VAL A 178 -8.79 1.10 18.80
CA VAL A 178 -10.22 1.27 19.08
C VAL A 178 -11.01 1.44 17.77
N LEU A 179 -10.47 2.20 16.82
CA LEU A 179 -11.10 2.45 15.54
C LEU A 179 -10.91 1.30 14.54
N GLU A 180 -9.75 0.64 14.55
CA GLU A 180 -9.44 -0.49 13.67
C GLU A 180 -10.51 -1.58 13.78
N SER A 181 -10.89 -1.94 15.00
CA SER A 181 -11.92 -2.95 15.28
C SER A 181 -13.29 -2.35 15.65
N HIS A 182 -13.57 -1.09 15.30
CA HIS A 182 -14.83 -0.46 15.68
C HIS A 182 -16.02 -1.21 15.06
N GLU A 183 -17.13 -1.34 15.80
CA GLU A 183 -18.36 -2.05 15.40
C GLU A 183 -18.97 -1.62 14.05
N ARG A 184 -18.54 -0.48 13.50
CA ARG A 184 -19.03 0.06 12.23
C ARG A 184 -18.24 -0.49 11.04
N PHE A 185 -17.10 -1.13 11.27
CA PHE A 185 -16.29 -1.80 10.27
C PHE A 185 -16.33 -3.32 10.53
N PRO A 186 -17.29 -4.07 9.93
CA PRO A 186 -17.39 -5.52 10.14
C PRO A 186 -16.12 -6.28 9.74
N GLU A 187 -15.39 -5.75 8.77
CA GLU A 187 -14.11 -6.30 8.29
C GLU A 187 -12.89 -5.54 8.82
N ARG A 188 -13.07 -4.74 9.88
CA ARG A 188 -12.07 -3.80 10.42
C ARG A 188 -11.62 -2.76 9.39
N ALA A 189 -10.78 -1.80 9.76
CA ALA A 189 -10.30 -0.77 8.84
C ALA A 189 -8.88 -0.29 9.15
N ASN A 190 -8.19 0.22 8.14
CA ASN A 190 -6.96 0.99 8.35
C ASN A 190 -7.30 2.39 8.81
N ILE A 191 -6.63 2.88 9.85
CA ILE A 191 -6.94 4.17 10.48
C ILE A 191 -5.82 5.17 10.19
N GLY A 192 -6.12 6.18 9.39
CA GLY A 192 -5.19 7.24 9.00
C GLY A 192 -5.37 8.50 9.83
N PHE A 193 -4.27 9.02 10.37
CA PHE A 193 -4.20 10.27 11.13
C PHE A 193 -3.52 11.33 10.27
N MET A 194 -4.33 12.19 9.64
CA MET A 194 -3.89 13.14 8.62
C MET A 194 -3.74 14.55 9.20
N GLN A 195 -2.53 15.07 9.21
CA GLN A 195 -2.26 16.49 9.45
C GLN A 195 -2.18 17.22 8.11
N VAL A 196 -3.06 18.20 7.90
CA VAL A 196 -3.03 19.07 6.72
C VAL A 196 -2.05 20.20 6.97
N VAL A 197 -0.86 20.12 6.34
CA VAL A 197 0.15 21.19 6.43
C VAL A 197 -0.19 22.31 5.45
N LYS A 198 -0.53 21.95 4.20
CA LYS A 198 -1.03 22.81 3.12
C LYS A 198 -1.96 22.00 2.21
N ARG A 199 -2.65 22.64 1.27
CA ARG A 199 -3.57 21.93 0.35
C ARG A 199 -2.88 20.84 -0.48
N GLU A 200 -1.61 21.03 -0.81
CA GLU A 200 -0.77 20.12 -1.58
C GLU A 200 0.24 19.33 -0.73
N HIS A 201 0.15 19.40 0.61
CA HIS A 201 1.08 18.72 1.51
C HIS A 201 0.41 18.25 2.81
N ILE A 202 0.46 16.94 3.07
CA ILE A 202 0.01 16.34 4.33
C ILE A 202 1.12 15.52 4.99
N ARG A 203 1.06 15.44 6.32
CA ARG A 203 1.75 14.40 7.11
C ARG A 203 0.73 13.35 7.52
N LEU A 204 1.14 12.09 7.56
CA LEU A 204 0.24 10.96 7.79
C LEU A 204 0.92 9.87 8.62
N ARG A 205 0.25 9.43 9.68
CA ARG A 205 0.52 8.15 10.38
C ARG A 205 -0.65 7.21 10.16
N VAL A 206 -0.38 5.91 10.02
CA VAL A 206 -1.43 4.91 9.72
C VAL A 206 -1.31 3.74 10.68
N TYR A 207 -2.40 3.44 11.37
CA TYR A 207 -2.58 2.19 12.09
C TYR A 207 -3.29 1.20 11.16
N GLU A 208 -2.53 0.24 10.62
CA GLU A 208 -3.00 -0.72 9.63
C GLU A 208 -3.80 -1.86 10.27
N ARG A 209 -4.82 -2.32 9.53
CA ARG A 209 -5.68 -3.43 9.90
C ARG A 209 -4.84 -4.69 10.14
N GLY A 210 -4.84 -5.19 11.38
CA GLY A 210 -4.08 -6.38 11.77
C GLY A 210 -2.55 -6.23 11.82
N ALA A 211 -1.98 -5.05 11.54
CA ALA A 211 -0.53 -4.82 11.55
C ALA A 211 -0.08 -3.71 12.52
N GLY A 212 -1.00 -2.90 13.03
CA GLY A 212 -0.66 -1.78 13.90
C GLY A 212 0.00 -0.64 13.12
N GLU A 213 0.77 0.20 13.80
CA GLU A 213 1.44 1.31 13.12
C GLU A 213 2.61 0.82 12.27
N THR A 214 2.59 1.16 10.98
CA THR A 214 3.65 0.83 10.03
C THR A 214 4.40 2.08 9.58
N GLN A 215 5.61 1.88 9.05
CA GLN A 215 6.41 2.99 8.52
C GLN A 215 5.77 3.64 7.28
N ALA A 216 5.05 2.87 6.47
CA ALA A 216 4.34 3.42 5.32
C ALA A 216 3.22 2.51 4.82
N CYS A 217 2.02 3.07 4.70
CA CYS A 217 0.88 2.44 4.04
C CYS A 217 0.51 3.20 2.76
N GLY A 218 0.83 2.62 1.60
CA GLY A 218 0.54 3.24 0.29
C GLY A 218 -0.96 3.47 0.06
N SER A 219 -1.79 2.47 0.33
CA SER A 219 -3.25 2.62 0.25
C SER A 219 -3.80 3.63 1.25
N GLY A 220 -3.20 3.74 2.44
CA GLY A 220 -3.58 4.74 3.45
C GLY A 220 -3.27 6.17 3.01
N ALA A 221 -2.12 6.39 2.36
CA ALA A 221 -1.79 7.66 1.73
C ALA A 221 -2.79 8.04 0.62
N CYS A 222 -3.16 7.08 -0.24
CA CYS A 222 -4.18 7.28 -1.26
C CYS A 222 -5.54 7.64 -0.64
N ALA A 223 -5.95 6.91 0.39
CA ALA A 223 -7.23 7.12 1.08
C ALA A 223 -7.29 8.49 1.77
N ALA A 224 -6.23 8.90 2.47
CA ALA A 224 -6.16 10.21 3.13
C ALA A 224 -6.31 11.36 2.13
N VAL A 225 -5.61 11.28 1.00
CA VAL A 225 -5.71 12.28 -0.06
C VAL A 225 -7.09 12.26 -0.72
N ALA A 226 -7.65 11.08 -1.01
CA ALA A 226 -8.99 10.95 -1.58
C ALA A 226 -10.06 11.58 -0.67
N VAL A 227 -10.02 11.28 0.64
CA VAL A 227 -10.91 11.86 1.65
C VAL A 227 -10.72 13.38 1.72
N GLY A 228 -9.49 13.86 1.82
CA GLY A 228 -9.21 15.30 1.91
C GLY A 228 -9.62 16.08 0.67
N ILE A 229 -9.51 15.50 -0.53
CA ILE A 229 -10.03 16.09 -1.78
C ILE A 229 -11.57 16.12 -1.73
N GLN A 230 -12.22 15.00 -1.37
CA GLN A 230 -13.68 14.90 -1.31
C GLN A 230 -14.31 15.89 -0.30
N GLN A 231 -13.59 16.17 0.78
CA GLN A 231 -13.93 17.16 1.80
C GLN A 231 -13.58 18.61 1.40
N GLY A 232 -12.91 18.82 0.27
CA GLY A 232 -12.53 20.16 -0.22
C GLY A 232 -11.29 20.76 0.47
N LEU A 233 -10.55 19.97 1.25
CA LEU A 233 -9.39 20.38 2.04
C LEU A 233 -8.10 20.39 1.21
N LEU A 234 -7.97 19.47 0.26
CA LEU A 234 -6.73 19.24 -0.49
C LEU A 234 -6.84 19.64 -1.97
N ALA A 235 -5.69 19.81 -2.61
CA ALA A 235 -5.56 19.95 -4.06
C ALA A 235 -5.56 18.58 -4.76
N GLU A 236 -5.65 18.56 -6.08
CA GLU A 236 -5.64 17.31 -6.87
C GLU A 236 -4.29 16.57 -6.85
N LYS A 237 -3.20 17.26 -6.48
CA LYS A 237 -1.86 16.70 -6.35
C LYS A 237 -1.32 17.01 -4.96
N VAL A 238 -0.98 15.98 -4.21
CA VAL A 238 -0.63 16.08 -2.80
C VAL A 238 0.61 15.26 -2.51
N ARG A 239 1.61 15.91 -1.90
CA ARG A 239 2.72 15.24 -1.23
C ARG A 239 2.24 14.68 0.09
N VAL A 240 2.52 13.41 0.34
CA VAL A 240 2.23 12.72 1.60
C VAL A 240 3.55 12.33 2.26
N GLU A 241 3.79 12.85 3.46
CA GLU A 241 4.90 12.43 4.33
C GLU A 241 4.42 11.38 5.32
N LEU A 242 5.05 10.21 5.27
CA LEU A 242 4.86 9.08 6.18
C LEU A 242 6.15 8.88 6.99
N PRO A 243 6.12 8.14 8.11
CA PRO A 243 7.34 7.85 8.89
C PRO A 243 8.49 7.29 8.04
N GLY A 244 8.18 6.41 7.09
CA GLY A 244 9.13 5.74 6.20
C GLY A 244 9.52 6.52 4.94
N GLY A 245 8.96 7.71 4.71
CA GLY A 245 9.34 8.58 3.59
C GLY A 245 8.16 9.24 2.89
N ARG A 246 8.33 9.55 1.60
CA ARG A 246 7.39 10.38 0.83
C ARG A 246 6.70 9.61 -0.29
N LEU A 247 5.42 9.89 -0.47
CA LEU A 247 4.65 9.57 -1.68
C LEU A 247 4.07 10.84 -2.30
N ASP A 248 3.83 10.82 -3.61
CA ASP A 248 3.10 11.84 -4.34
C ASP A 248 1.81 11.23 -4.89
N ILE A 249 0.67 11.73 -4.43
CA ILE A 249 -0.66 11.25 -4.81
C ILE A 249 -1.31 12.26 -5.76
N ALA A 250 -1.92 11.76 -6.82
CA ALA A 250 -2.66 12.59 -7.78
C ALA A 250 -4.04 11.98 -8.06
N TRP A 251 -5.09 12.77 -7.88
CA TRP A 251 -6.47 12.37 -8.15
C TRP A 251 -7.32 13.57 -8.59
N LYS A 252 -8.02 13.42 -9.71
CA LYS A 252 -8.89 14.46 -10.29
C LYS A 252 -10.32 14.45 -9.74
N GLY A 253 -10.59 13.63 -8.73
CA GLY A 253 -11.92 13.44 -8.16
C GLY A 253 -12.71 12.29 -8.80
N PRO A 254 -14.00 12.15 -8.43
CA PRO A 254 -14.87 11.07 -8.90
C PRO A 254 -14.91 10.93 -10.43
N GLY A 255 -14.97 9.70 -10.92
CA GLY A 255 -14.88 9.33 -12.34
C GLY A 255 -13.45 9.21 -12.88
N HIS A 256 -12.42 9.44 -12.03
CA HIS A 256 -11.02 9.32 -12.41
C HIS A 256 -10.26 8.37 -11.49
N PRO A 257 -9.27 7.61 -12.02
CA PRO A 257 -8.37 6.82 -11.19
C PRO A 257 -7.43 7.70 -10.38
N LEU A 258 -7.09 7.24 -9.17
CA LEU A 258 -6.07 7.80 -8.31
C LEU A 258 -4.70 7.20 -8.65
N TYR A 259 -3.68 8.04 -8.72
CA TYR A 259 -2.31 7.63 -8.97
C TYR A 259 -1.45 7.85 -7.74
N MET A 260 -0.63 6.86 -7.41
CA MET A 260 0.37 6.92 -6.35
C MET A 260 1.75 6.83 -6.97
N THR A 261 2.61 7.80 -6.68
CA THR A 261 4.01 7.80 -7.13
C THR A 261 4.93 7.74 -5.91
N GLY A 262 5.97 6.91 -5.98
CA GLY A 262 6.96 6.84 -4.91
C GLY A 262 8.24 6.14 -5.33
N PRO A 263 9.28 6.21 -4.49
CA PRO A 263 10.50 5.48 -4.71
C PRO A 263 10.33 3.98 -4.43
N ALA A 264 11.24 3.21 -5.01
CA ALA A 264 11.58 1.86 -4.60
C ALA A 264 13.09 1.68 -4.73
N VAL A 265 13.72 1.23 -3.66
CA VAL A 265 15.18 1.21 -3.52
C VAL A 265 15.66 -0.22 -3.60
N HIS A 266 16.63 -0.48 -4.49
CA HIS A 266 17.40 -1.72 -4.47
C HIS A 266 18.47 -1.61 -3.39
N VAL A 267 18.57 -2.64 -2.54
CA VAL A 267 19.49 -2.65 -1.39
C VAL A 267 20.69 -3.54 -1.69
N TYR A 268 20.45 -4.81 -2.02
CA TYR A 268 21.50 -5.74 -2.37
C TYR A 268 20.96 -6.90 -3.22
N ASP A 269 21.88 -7.64 -3.84
CA ASP A 269 21.62 -8.93 -4.47
C ASP A 269 22.21 -10.05 -3.62
N GLY A 270 21.54 -11.19 -3.57
CA GLY A 270 21.93 -12.32 -2.74
C GLY A 270 21.70 -13.67 -3.42
N PHE A 271 22.34 -14.69 -2.87
CA PHE A 271 22.17 -16.08 -3.27
C PHE A 271 22.01 -16.96 -2.03
N ILE A 272 21.05 -17.88 -2.06
CA ILE A 272 20.81 -18.84 -0.98
C ILE A 272 20.63 -20.26 -1.54
N HIS A 273 21.23 -21.25 -0.87
CA HIS A 273 20.97 -22.67 -1.12
C HIS A 273 19.72 -23.09 -0.33
N LEU A 274 18.74 -23.69 -0.99
CA LEU A 274 17.44 -24.01 -0.39
C LEU A 274 17.38 -25.41 0.20
#